data_AF-A0A2V2S6B0-F1
#
_entry.id   AF-A0A2V2S6B0-F1
#
_cell.length_a   1.000
_cell.length_b   1.000
_cell.length_c   1.000
_cell.angle_alpha   90.00
_cell.angle_beta   90.00
_cell.angle_gamma   90.00
#
_symmetry.space_group_name_H-M   'P 1'
#
loop_
_entity.id
_entity.type
_entity.pdbx_description
1 polymer ?
#
loop_
_entity_poly.entity_id
_entity_poly.type
_entity_poly.pdbx_seq_one_letter_code
_entity_poly.pdbx_strand_id
1 'polypeptide(L)'
;MKSPGLPAGLFLFVSLLCSCSTYKIPSTAYGPQPDDPHCEIRQKAVRSSIYNYVPRKREQLRPLDIRWLTWCLAGNEDDGIFGEYAGKKPYSTNINFKTYCSWSIFRNPIHNFTFYVIGTAAWKRHYNFSLLSFGGNKKVRAASNAGKREKHDNPFADIGFNDFKPYVGFDPWIFDWYFGWRKDGSFEIKFRADLHKHRKSATTVARACETLNSQLQSAEAPKPSPF
;
A
#
# COMPACT_ATOMS: atom_id res chain seq x y z
N MET A 1 8.02 -3.15 62.48
CA MET A 1 6.92 -2.79 61.56
C MET A 1 7.42 -2.98 60.13
N LYS A 2 6.83 -3.92 59.36
CA LYS A 2 7.15 -4.09 57.94
C LYS A 2 6.32 -3.10 57.12
N SER A 3 6.99 -2.23 56.37
CA SER A 3 6.33 -1.36 55.38
C SER A 3 5.59 -2.23 54.36
N PRO A 4 4.32 -1.94 54.02
CA PRO A 4 3.64 -2.61 52.93
C PRO A 4 4.35 -2.22 51.62
N GLY A 5 5.12 -3.17 51.07
CA GLY A 5 5.76 -2.97 49.77
C GLY A 5 4.72 -2.72 48.69
N LEU A 6 4.92 -1.66 47.91
CA LEU A 6 4.10 -1.37 46.74
C LEU A 6 4.08 -2.63 45.84
N PRO A 7 2.90 -3.11 45.39
CA PRO A 7 2.84 -4.31 44.57
C PRO A 7 3.64 -4.09 43.27
N ALA A 8 4.56 -4.99 42.95
CA ALA A 8 5.45 -4.88 41.80
C ALA A 8 4.71 -4.63 40.47
N GLY A 9 3.46 -5.11 40.35
CA GLY A 9 2.59 -4.83 39.20
C GLY A 9 2.24 -3.35 39.03
N LEU A 10 2.03 -2.61 40.12
CA LEU A 10 1.73 -1.17 40.06
C LEU A 10 2.96 -0.37 39.60
N PHE A 11 4.16 -0.75 40.05
CA PHE A 11 5.40 -0.11 39.62
C PHE A 11 5.69 -0.36 38.13
N LEU A 12 5.46 -1.58 37.65
CA LEU A 12 5.59 -1.92 36.23
C LEU A 12 4.58 -1.15 35.38
N PHE A 13 3.33 -1.07 35.84
CA PHE A 13 2.26 -0.34 35.15
C PHE A 13 2.53 1.17 35.09
N VAL A 14 2.94 1.79 36.20
CA VAL A 14 3.32 3.21 36.24
C VAL A 14 4.55 3.48 35.37
N SER A 15 5.55 2.57 35.37
CA SER A 15 6.73 2.70 34.51
C SER A 15 6.40 2.59 33.02
N LEU A 16 5.45 1.72 32.65
CA LEU A 16 4.91 1.63 31.30
C LEU A 16 4.14 2.91 30.92
N LEU A 17 3.30 3.44 31.82
CA LEU A 17 2.57 4.69 31.60
C LEU A 17 3.49 5.92 31.47
N CYS A 18 4.53 6.02 32.30
CA CYS A 18 5.52 7.10 32.21
C CYS A 18 6.38 7.00 30.95
N SER A 19 6.63 5.79 30.44
CA SER A 19 7.33 5.59 29.15
C SER A 19 6.49 6.04 27.95
N CYS A 20 5.17 6.10 28.10
CA CYS A 20 4.21 6.55 27.08
C CYS A 20 4.05 8.07 27.00
N SER A 21 4.57 8.85 27.96
CA SER A 21 4.30 10.30 28.00
C SER A 21 5.22 11.12 27.09
N THR A 22 6.44 10.64 26.80
CA THR A 22 7.46 11.45 26.13
C THR A 22 7.97 10.76 24.88
N TYR A 23 8.06 11.49 23.77
CA TYR A 23 8.68 10.96 22.57
C TYR A 23 10.15 10.60 22.79
N LYS A 24 10.63 9.59 22.07
CA LYS A 24 12.07 9.35 21.94
C LYS A 24 12.75 10.52 21.21
N ILE A 25 12.09 11.05 20.16
CA ILE A 25 12.54 12.19 19.37
C ILE A 25 11.39 13.20 19.29
N PRO A 26 11.61 14.47 19.68
CA PRO A 26 10.53 15.46 19.71
C PRO A 26 9.99 15.77 18.31
N SER A 27 8.69 16.01 18.19
CA SER A 27 8.03 16.29 16.89
C SER A 27 8.56 17.55 16.18
N THR A 28 9.18 18.47 16.92
CA THR A 28 9.85 19.66 16.40
C THR A 28 11.11 19.34 15.60
N ALA A 29 11.74 18.18 15.84
CA ALA A 29 12.92 17.74 15.08
C ALA A 29 12.62 17.46 13.60
N TYR A 30 11.34 17.28 13.25
CA TYR A 30 10.87 17.06 11.88
C TYR A 30 10.19 18.31 11.28
N GLY A 31 10.48 19.50 11.80
CA GLY A 31 9.93 20.75 11.27
C GLY A 31 10.26 20.97 9.78
N PRO A 32 9.46 21.79 9.06
CA PRO A 32 9.79 22.19 7.70
C PRO A 32 11.10 22.96 7.65
N GLN A 33 11.83 22.83 6.55
CA GLN A 33 13.05 23.62 6.31
C GLN A 33 12.69 25.02 5.77
N PRO A 34 13.59 26.02 5.92
CA PRO A 34 13.31 27.40 5.49
C PRO A 34 13.03 27.57 4.00
N ASP A 35 13.55 26.67 3.16
CA ASP A 35 13.41 26.64 1.70
C ASP A 35 12.13 25.93 1.21
N ASP A 36 11.30 25.46 2.15
CA ASP A 36 10.05 24.77 1.86
C ASP A 36 8.97 25.73 1.33
N PRO A 37 8.42 25.53 0.10
CA PRO A 37 7.38 26.39 -0.47
C PRO A 37 6.06 26.36 0.32
N HIS A 38 5.92 25.41 1.25
CA HIS A 38 4.77 25.27 2.15
C HIS A 38 5.16 25.39 3.62
N CYS A 39 6.28 26.06 3.92
CA CYS A 39 6.83 26.22 5.27
C CYS A 39 5.77 26.69 6.29
N GLU A 40 4.99 27.73 5.99
CA GLU A 40 3.98 28.27 6.92
C GLU A 40 2.92 27.23 7.32
N ILE A 41 2.38 26.51 6.34
CA ILE A 41 1.35 25.48 6.57
C ILE A 41 1.96 24.34 7.38
N ARG A 42 3.17 23.90 7.03
CA ARG A 42 3.86 22.81 7.73
C ARG A 42 4.31 23.22 9.14
N GLN A 43 4.65 24.48 9.39
CA GLN A 43 4.91 24.98 10.73
C GLN A 43 3.64 24.97 11.59
N LYS A 44 2.49 25.38 11.01
CA LYS A 44 1.20 25.26 11.68
C LYS A 44 0.86 23.80 12.00
N ALA A 45 1.20 22.88 11.11
CA ALA A 45 1.04 21.45 11.34
C ALA A 45 1.86 20.98 12.54
N VAL A 46 3.16 21.28 12.58
CA VAL A 46 4.08 20.89 13.67
C VAL A 46 3.59 21.35 15.05
N ARG A 47 2.91 22.50 15.10
CA ARG A 47 2.34 23.06 16.34
C ARG A 47 0.97 22.48 16.71
N SER A 48 0.39 21.62 15.87
CA SER A 48 -0.92 21.02 16.13
C SER A 48 -0.86 20.08 17.33
N SER A 49 -1.84 20.21 18.23
CA SER A 49 -1.97 19.36 19.43
C SER A 49 -2.18 17.89 19.10
N ILE A 50 -2.57 17.55 17.87
CA ILE A 50 -2.77 16.17 17.43
C ILE A 50 -1.50 15.33 17.53
N TYR A 51 -0.34 15.97 17.36
CA TYR A 51 0.96 15.32 17.50
C TYR A 51 1.36 15.05 18.94
N ASN A 52 0.53 15.37 19.92
CA ASN A 52 0.70 14.82 21.26
C ASN A 52 0.26 13.35 21.31
N TYR A 53 -0.63 12.94 20.41
CA TYR A 53 -1.26 11.62 20.41
C TYR A 53 -0.84 10.78 19.22
N VAL A 54 -0.65 11.38 18.05
CA VAL A 54 -0.25 10.69 16.82
C VAL A 54 1.20 11.06 16.51
N PRO A 55 2.18 10.15 16.69
CA PRO A 55 3.56 10.39 16.29
C PRO A 55 3.64 10.67 14.78
N ARG A 56 4.65 11.43 14.36
CA ARG A 56 4.94 11.73 12.95
C ARG A 56 5.77 10.63 12.31
N LYS A 57 6.83 10.19 13.00
CA LYS A 57 7.73 9.14 12.53
C LYS A 57 7.79 7.97 13.51
N ARG A 58 8.01 6.77 12.97
CA ARG A 58 8.19 5.53 13.73
C ARG A 58 9.32 5.64 14.76
N GLU A 59 10.41 6.31 14.39
CA GLU A 59 11.57 6.51 15.26
C GLU A 59 11.31 7.40 16.48
N GLN A 60 10.19 8.12 16.53
CA GLN A 60 9.76 8.85 17.73
C GLN A 60 9.22 7.92 18.82
N LEU A 61 8.83 6.70 18.46
CA LEU A 61 8.20 5.73 19.35
C LEU A 61 9.25 4.88 20.06
N ARG A 62 9.04 4.65 21.36
CA ARG A 62 9.79 3.65 22.11
C ARG A 62 9.18 2.26 21.87
N PRO A 63 9.93 1.16 22.06
CA PRO A 63 9.32 -0.16 22.15
C PRO A 63 8.21 -0.18 23.20
N LEU A 64 7.07 -0.81 22.89
CA LEU A 64 5.89 -0.94 23.77
C LEU A 64 5.14 0.37 24.12
N ASP A 65 5.42 1.46 23.41
CA ASP A 65 4.69 2.71 23.56
C ASP A 65 3.22 2.59 23.09
N ILE A 66 2.24 2.98 23.91
CA ILE A 66 0.83 2.89 23.52
C ILE A 66 0.50 3.73 22.27
N ARG A 67 1.29 4.77 22.00
CA ARG A 67 1.18 5.60 20.79
C ARG A 67 1.53 4.84 19.51
N TRP A 68 2.07 3.61 19.60
CA TRP A 68 2.10 2.70 18.46
C TRP A 68 0.71 2.50 17.87
N LEU A 69 -0.33 2.43 18.70
CA LEU A 69 -1.70 2.22 18.22
C LEU A 69 -2.19 3.41 17.39
N THR A 70 -2.02 4.63 17.90
CA THR A 70 -2.41 5.86 17.19
C THR A 70 -1.57 6.08 15.94
N TRP A 71 -0.28 5.75 15.97
CA TRP A 71 0.59 5.81 14.78
C TRP A 71 0.22 4.75 13.73
N CYS A 72 -0.12 3.54 14.16
CA CYS A 72 -0.57 2.46 13.29
C CYS A 72 -1.86 2.80 12.56
N LEU A 73 -2.77 3.49 13.26
CA LEU A 73 -4.10 3.81 12.76
C LEU A 73 -4.17 5.12 11.98
N ALA A 74 -3.41 6.13 12.41
CA ALA A 74 -3.55 7.49 11.92
C ALA A 74 -2.21 8.20 11.68
N GLY A 75 -1.09 7.53 11.91
CA GLY A 75 0.22 8.04 11.49
C GLY A 75 0.39 7.88 9.97
N ASN A 76 1.41 8.56 9.43
CA ASN A 76 1.92 8.25 8.10
C ASN A 76 3.41 8.59 8.06
N GLU A 77 4.24 7.57 7.91
CA GLU A 77 5.67 7.78 7.74
C GLU A 77 5.90 8.57 6.44
N ASP A 78 6.60 9.70 6.53
CA ASP A 78 7.01 10.62 5.45
C ASP A 78 5.89 11.37 4.67
N ASP A 79 4.63 10.92 4.74
CA ASP A 79 3.45 11.52 4.09
C ASP A 79 2.37 11.93 5.12
N GLY A 80 2.75 12.39 6.32
CA GLY A 80 1.85 12.72 7.44
C GLY A 80 0.57 13.49 7.07
N ILE A 81 -0.39 13.55 8.01
CA ILE A 81 -1.73 14.15 7.83
C ILE A 81 -1.68 15.54 7.15
N PHE A 82 -0.59 16.28 7.31
CA PHE A 82 -0.37 17.62 6.75
C PHE A 82 0.78 17.68 5.72
N GLY A 83 1.26 16.55 5.21
CA GLY A 83 2.19 16.43 4.08
C GLY A 83 3.58 17.00 4.37
N GLU A 84 4.14 16.68 5.53
CA GLU A 84 5.23 17.44 6.13
C GLU A 84 6.64 16.99 5.71
N TYR A 85 6.81 15.87 4.98
CA TYR A 85 8.17 15.35 4.71
C TYR A 85 8.47 14.77 3.31
N ALA A 86 7.63 14.93 2.30
CA ALA A 86 7.87 14.26 1.01
C ALA A 86 8.09 15.17 -0.21
N GLY A 87 8.33 16.48 -0.04
CA GLY A 87 8.27 17.41 -1.18
C GLY A 87 6.90 17.44 -1.88
N LYS A 88 5.89 16.78 -1.30
CA LYS A 88 4.52 16.69 -1.78
C LYS A 88 3.70 17.84 -1.18
N LYS A 89 2.76 18.34 -1.96
CA LYS A 89 1.81 19.37 -1.54
C LYS A 89 1.04 18.88 -0.29
N PRO A 90 0.85 19.73 0.75
CA PRO A 90 0.05 19.38 1.92
C PRO A 90 -1.38 19.00 1.50
N TYR A 91 -1.95 18.00 2.18
CA TYR A 91 -3.31 17.52 1.90
C TYR A 91 -4.36 18.64 2.00
N SER A 92 -4.19 19.54 2.95
CA SER A 92 -5.04 20.72 3.12
C SER A 92 -4.26 21.87 3.76
N THR A 93 -4.65 23.09 3.42
CA THR A 93 -4.19 24.32 4.07
C THR A 93 -4.90 24.59 5.40
N ASN A 94 -6.06 23.94 5.63
CA ASN A 94 -6.85 24.11 6.85
C ASN A 94 -6.62 22.93 7.81
N ILE A 95 -5.60 23.09 8.65
CA ILE A 95 -5.17 22.09 9.63
C ILE A 95 -6.10 22.15 10.85
N ASN A 96 -7.04 21.21 10.91
CA ASN A 96 -8.00 21.07 12.01
C ASN A 96 -8.40 19.58 12.18
N PHE A 97 -9.19 19.30 13.23
CA PHE A 97 -9.63 17.94 13.54
C PHE A 97 -10.48 17.29 12.44
N LYS A 98 -11.32 18.05 11.74
CA LYS A 98 -12.12 17.54 10.61
C LYS A 98 -11.22 17.08 9.47
N THR A 99 -10.20 17.86 9.11
CA THR A 99 -9.19 17.49 8.12
C THR A 99 -8.47 16.21 8.52
N TYR A 100 -8.13 16.06 9.80
CA TYR A 100 -7.55 14.83 10.34
C TYR A 100 -8.47 13.61 10.20
N CYS A 101 -9.73 13.72 10.61
CA CYS A 101 -10.68 12.61 10.50
C CYS A 101 -10.90 12.22 9.04
N SER A 102 -11.09 13.20 8.16
CA SER A 102 -11.18 12.99 6.71
C SER A 102 -9.95 12.23 6.20
N TRP A 103 -8.76 12.74 6.48
CA TRP A 103 -7.52 12.10 6.06
C TRP A 103 -7.41 10.66 6.59
N SER A 104 -7.69 10.42 7.89
CA SER A 104 -7.53 9.11 8.52
C SER A 104 -8.50 8.07 7.95
N ILE A 105 -9.75 8.48 7.68
CA ILE A 105 -10.78 7.60 7.12
C ILE A 105 -10.49 7.28 5.66
N PHE A 106 -10.08 8.28 4.87
CA PHE A 106 -9.93 8.12 3.43
C PHE A 106 -8.59 7.49 3.00
N ARG A 107 -7.56 7.47 3.85
CA ARG A 107 -6.19 7.06 3.47
C ARG A 107 -5.77 5.70 4.02
N ASN A 108 -6.71 4.75 4.08
CA ASN A 108 -6.54 3.40 4.62
C ASN A 108 -6.03 3.43 6.08
N PRO A 109 -6.94 3.38 7.08
CA PRO A 109 -6.62 3.62 8.50
C PRO A 109 -5.72 2.56 9.13
N ILE A 110 -5.17 1.62 8.36
CA ILE A 110 -4.27 0.58 8.85
C ILE A 110 -3.01 0.52 7.97
N HIS A 111 -2.80 1.50 7.06
CA HIS A 111 -1.68 1.51 6.14
C HIS A 111 -0.34 1.40 6.87
N ASN A 112 -0.13 2.21 7.92
CA ASN A 112 1.12 2.16 8.69
C ASN A 112 1.34 0.82 9.38
N PHE A 113 0.29 0.26 9.98
CA PHE A 113 0.37 -1.06 10.60
C PHE A 113 0.70 -2.14 9.56
N THR A 114 -0.01 -2.15 8.44
CA THR A 114 0.17 -3.18 7.40
C THR A 114 1.43 -3.02 6.59
N PHE A 115 2.04 -1.83 6.57
CA PHE A 115 3.26 -1.52 5.82
C PHE A 115 4.52 -1.62 6.69
N TYR A 116 4.50 -1.08 7.90
CA TYR A 116 5.68 -0.93 8.76
C TYR A 116 5.74 -1.86 9.97
N VAL A 117 4.61 -2.34 10.47
CA VAL A 117 4.58 -3.22 11.66
C VAL A 117 4.50 -4.67 11.27
N ILE A 118 3.41 -5.05 10.58
CA ILE A 118 3.22 -6.41 10.07
C ILE A 118 3.54 -6.49 8.58
N GLY A 119 3.93 -5.39 7.94
CA GLY A 119 4.34 -5.33 6.54
C GLY A 119 5.79 -5.74 6.32
N THR A 120 6.14 -5.94 5.06
CA THR A 120 7.51 -6.27 4.64
C THR A 120 8.09 -5.23 3.70
N ALA A 121 7.43 -4.08 3.55
CA ALA A 121 7.76 -3.12 2.51
C ALA A 121 9.14 -2.47 2.64
N ALA A 122 9.68 -2.43 3.86
CA ALA A 122 11.05 -1.98 4.11
C ALA A 122 12.12 -3.08 3.89
N TRP A 123 11.74 -4.30 3.49
CA TRP A 123 12.69 -5.39 3.25
C TRP A 123 13.46 -5.12 1.95
N LYS A 124 14.77 -5.40 1.97
CA LYS A 124 15.63 -5.22 0.78
C LYS A 124 15.36 -6.25 -0.32
N ARG A 125 14.76 -7.40 0.05
CA ARG A 125 14.49 -8.52 -0.84
C ARG A 125 13.13 -9.08 -0.50
N HIS A 126 12.34 -9.34 -1.53
CA HIS A 126 11.01 -9.92 -1.41
C HIS A 126 10.97 -11.33 -1.97
N TYR A 127 10.29 -12.24 -1.27
CA TYR A 127 10.04 -13.60 -1.68
C TYR A 127 8.61 -13.72 -2.20
N ASN A 128 8.45 -14.00 -3.49
CA ASN A 128 7.14 -14.07 -4.12
C ASN A 128 6.88 -15.47 -4.66
N PHE A 129 5.90 -16.15 -4.08
CA PHE A 129 5.56 -17.53 -4.39
C PHE A 129 4.07 -17.66 -4.65
N SER A 130 3.70 -18.37 -5.71
CA SER A 130 2.33 -18.68 -6.03
C SER A 130 2.09 -20.16 -5.83
N LEU A 131 1.13 -20.47 -4.99
CA LEU A 131 0.71 -21.84 -4.71
C LEU A 131 -0.08 -22.40 -5.90
N LEU A 132 -1.01 -21.60 -6.44
CA LEU A 132 -1.87 -21.98 -7.55
C LEU A 132 -2.23 -20.74 -8.37
N SER A 133 -2.06 -20.81 -9.69
CA SER A 133 -2.45 -19.72 -10.59
C SER A 133 -3.09 -20.24 -11.87
N PHE A 134 -4.06 -19.49 -12.40
CA PHE A 134 -4.80 -19.80 -13.61
C PHE A 134 -4.66 -18.67 -14.64
N GLY A 135 -4.42 -19.03 -15.90
CA GLY A 135 -4.29 -18.09 -17.00
C GLY A 135 -2.87 -17.56 -17.25
N GLY A 136 -2.74 -16.67 -18.24
CA GLY A 136 -1.45 -16.33 -18.86
C GLY A 136 -1.11 -17.31 -20.00
N ASN A 137 0.18 -17.47 -20.28
CA ASN A 137 0.69 -18.39 -21.30
C ASN A 137 0.50 -19.87 -20.91
N LYS A 138 0.48 -20.17 -19.61
CA LYS A 138 0.17 -21.51 -19.08
C LYS A 138 -1.23 -21.52 -18.48
N LYS A 139 -2.05 -22.52 -18.85
CA LYS A 139 -3.44 -22.63 -18.38
C LYS A 139 -3.53 -22.75 -16.85
N VAL A 140 -2.63 -23.53 -16.23
CA VAL A 140 -2.53 -23.73 -14.77
C VAL A 140 -1.06 -23.82 -14.37
N ARG A 141 -0.70 -23.22 -13.24
CA ARG A 141 0.60 -23.40 -12.57
C ARG A 141 0.38 -23.70 -11.11
N ALA A 142 1.13 -24.66 -10.57
CA ALA A 142 1.21 -24.94 -9.14
C ALA A 142 2.64 -24.68 -8.65
N ALA A 143 2.77 -24.24 -7.40
CA ALA A 143 4.04 -24.05 -6.69
C ALA A 143 5.12 -23.33 -7.52
N SER A 144 4.82 -22.12 -8.00
CA SER A 144 5.67 -21.35 -8.92
C SER A 144 6.25 -20.10 -8.28
N ASN A 145 7.46 -19.70 -8.67
CA ASN A 145 8.04 -18.42 -8.24
C ASN A 145 7.39 -17.25 -9.00
N ALA A 146 6.52 -16.51 -8.32
CA ALA A 146 5.77 -15.40 -8.91
C ALA A 146 6.63 -14.16 -9.22
N GLY A 147 7.84 -14.09 -8.66
CA GLY A 147 8.81 -13.02 -8.92
C GLY A 147 9.53 -13.16 -10.27
N LYS A 148 9.58 -14.37 -10.83
CA LYS A 148 10.25 -14.66 -12.13
C LYS A 148 9.31 -14.66 -13.33
N ARG A 149 8.04 -14.28 -13.15
CA ARG A 149 7.06 -14.27 -14.25
C ARG A 149 7.34 -13.13 -15.20
N GLU A 150 7.18 -13.40 -16.49
CA GLU A 150 7.24 -12.36 -17.52
C GLU A 150 6.05 -11.41 -17.37
N LYS A 151 6.26 -10.14 -17.73
CA LYS A 151 5.26 -9.07 -17.56
C LYS A 151 3.93 -9.34 -18.30
N HIS A 152 3.96 -10.17 -19.34
CA HIS A 152 2.80 -10.55 -20.13
C HIS A 152 2.16 -11.89 -19.71
N ASP A 153 2.75 -12.61 -18.76
CA ASP A 153 2.29 -13.92 -18.28
C ASP A 153 1.56 -13.82 -16.93
N ASN A 154 0.76 -12.78 -16.76
CA ASN A 154 0.01 -12.58 -15.53
C ASN A 154 -1.24 -13.49 -15.50
N PRO A 155 -1.43 -14.29 -14.45
CA PRO A 155 -2.66 -15.07 -14.28
C PRO A 155 -3.86 -14.15 -14.01
N PHE A 156 -5.05 -14.58 -14.40
CA PHE A 156 -6.30 -13.92 -14.00
C PHE A 156 -6.78 -14.40 -12.63
N ALA A 157 -6.26 -15.52 -12.10
CA ALA A 157 -6.52 -15.95 -10.73
C ALA A 157 -5.24 -16.48 -10.11
N ASP A 158 -4.91 -16.05 -8.89
CA ASP A 158 -3.65 -16.41 -8.24
C ASP A 158 -3.81 -16.44 -6.72
N ILE A 159 -3.29 -17.51 -6.12
CA ILE A 159 -3.25 -17.70 -4.67
C ILE A 159 -1.81 -18.01 -4.31
N GLY A 160 -1.28 -17.31 -3.30
CA GLY A 160 0.12 -17.46 -2.95
C GLY A 160 0.54 -16.72 -1.70
N PHE A 161 1.84 -16.53 -1.61
CA PHE A 161 2.51 -15.84 -0.53
C PHE A 161 3.50 -14.81 -1.07
N ASN A 162 3.42 -13.59 -0.56
CA ASN A 162 4.46 -12.59 -0.70
C ASN A 162 5.10 -12.41 0.69
N ASP A 163 6.40 -12.66 0.81
CA ASP A 163 7.16 -12.65 2.07
C ASP A 163 6.53 -13.51 3.17
N PHE A 164 6.11 -14.74 2.81
CA PHE A 164 5.40 -15.68 3.67
C PHE A 164 4.01 -15.22 4.13
N LYS A 165 3.46 -14.16 3.53
CA LYS A 165 2.13 -13.63 3.85
C LYS A 165 1.15 -13.90 2.71
N PRO A 166 -0.06 -14.39 3.04
CA PRO A 166 -0.98 -14.87 2.02
C PRO A 166 -1.54 -13.75 1.16
N TYR A 167 -1.86 -14.07 -0.08
CA TYR A 167 -2.68 -13.24 -0.94
C TYR A 167 -3.59 -14.09 -1.83
N VAL A 168 -4.68 -13.47 -2.25
CA VAL A 168 -5.61 -13.99 -3.25
C VAL A 168 -5.88 -12.85 -4.23
N GLY A 169 -5.62 -13.11 -5.51
CA GLY A 169 -5.90 -12.21 -6.62
C GLY A 169 -6.87 -12.87 -7.59
N PHE A 170 -7.85 -12.11 -8.05
CA PHE A 170 -8.80 -12.52 -9.07
C PHE A 170 -9.09 -11.34 -9.98
N ASP A 171 -8.60 -11.42 -11.20
CA ASP A 171 -8.63 -10.37 -12.21
C ASP A 171 -9.29 -10.87 -13.51
N PRO A 172 -10.56 -11.35 -13.47
CA PRO A 172 -11.27 -11.78 -14.66
C PRO A 172 -11.72 -10.58 -15.48
N TRP A 173 -11.28 -10.51 -16.74
CA TRP A 173 -11.81 -9.63 -17.79
C TRP A 173 -11.97 -8.15 -17.42
N ILE A 174 -13.07 -7.79 -16.75
CA ILE A 174 -13.49 -6.43 -16.38
C ILE A 174 -13.39 -6.12 -14.89
N PHE A 175 -13.09 -7.08 -14.02
CA PHE A 175 -12.98 -6.86 -12.58
C PHE A 175 -11.58 -7.21 -12.10
N ASP A 176 -10.99 -6.32 -11.32
CA ASP A 176 -9.75 -6.54 -10.59
C ASP A 176 -10.08 -6.61 -9.10
N TRP A 177 -9.99 -7.82 -8.56
CA TRP A 177 -10.13 -8.12 -7.14
C TRP A 177 -8.80 -8.61 -6.56
N TYR A 178 -8.43 -8.05 -5.43
CA TYR A 178 -7.22 -8.44 -4.71
C TYR A 178 -7.45 -8.34 -3.21
N PHE A 179 -6.99 -9.35 -2.48
CA PHE A 179 -6.99 -9.35 -1.03
C PHE A 179 -5.71 -9.99 -0.51
N GLY A 180 -4.90 -9.23 0.23
CA GLY A 180 -3.70 -9.76 0.91
C GLY A 180 -2.48 -8.86 0.80
N TRP A 181 -1.29 -9.45 1.00
CA TRP A 181 -0.02 -8.73 0.92
C TRP A 181 0.51 -8.70 -0.51
N ARG A 182 0.89 -7.52 -0.98
CA ARG A 182 1.49 -7.25 -2.30
C ARG A 182 2.96 -7.62 -2.33
N LYS A 183 3.53 -7.63 -3.53
CA LYS A 183 4.96 -7.92 -3.77
C LYS A 183 5.89 -6.87 -3.15
N ASP A 184 5.39 -5.66 -2.94
CA ASP A 184 6.10 -4.58 -2.26
C ASP A 184 5.89 -4.61 -0.73
N GLY A 185 5.28 -5.68 -0.19
CA GLY A 185 5.07 -5.87 1.23
C GLY A 185 3.92 -5.07 1.87
N SER A 186 3.16 -4.30 1.08
CA SER A 186 1.95 -3.59 1.53
C SER A 186 0.73 -4.51 1.57
N PHE A 187 -0.22 -4.31 2.50
CA PHE A 187 -1.51 -5.00 2.46
C PHE A 187 -2.52 -4.19 1.67
N GLU A 188 -3.24 -4.84 0.76
CA GLU A 188 -4.22 -4.19 -0.10
C GLU A 188 -5.52 -5.00 -0.12
N ILE A 189 -6.64 -4.27 -0.07
CA ILE A 189 -7.96 -4.75 -0.45
C ILE A 189 -8.36 -3.93 -1.66
N LYS A 190 -8.45 -4.57 -2.83
CA LYS A 190 -8.81 -3.94 -4.09
C LYS A 190 -10.06 -4.58 -4.63
N PHE A 191 -11.01 -3.75 -5.03
CA PHE A 191 -12.14 -4.15 -5.84
C PHE A 191 -12.45 -3.02 -6.81
N ARG A 192 -12.16 -3.22 -8.09
CA ARG A 192 -12.34 -2.20 -9.14
C ARG A 192 -12.81 -2.84 -10.44
N ALA A 193 -13.74 -2.19 -11.12
CA ALA A 193 -14.01 -2.49 -12.52
C ALA A 193 -12.92 -1.85 -13.42
N ASP A 194 -12.19 -2.65 -14.19
CA ASP A 194 -11.19 -2.21 -15.17
C ASP A 194 -11.78 -2.18 -16.58
N LEU A 195 -12.49 -1.08 -16.89
CA LEU A 195 -13.10 -0.85 -18.19
C LEU A 195 -12.09 -0.70 -19.33
N HIS A 196 -10.81 -0.45 -19.04
CA HIS A 196 -9.77 -0.34 -20.08
C HIS A 196 -9.41 -1.70 -20.70
N LYS A 197 -9.57 -2.80 -19.94
CA LYS A 197 -9.36 -4.16 -20.46
C LYS A 197 -10.42 -4.56 -21.48
N HIS A 198 -11.66 -4.12 -21.30
CA HIS A 198 -12.76 -4.36 -22.24
C HIS A 198 -12.46 -3.75 -23.62
N ARG A 199 -11.90 -2.52 -23.65
CA ARG A 199 -11.50 -1.86 -24.90
C ARG A 199 -10.38 -2.61 -25.63
N LYS A 200 -9.35 -3.08 -24.91
CA LYS A 200 -8.23 -3.82 -25.54
C LYS A 200 -8.70 -5.13 -26.17
N SER A 201 -9.58 -5.89 -25.50
CA SER A 201 -10.14 -7.12 -26.06
C SER A 201 -10.96 -6.86 -27.33
N ALA A 202 -11.78 -5.81 -27.34
CA ALA A 202 -12.55 -5.42 -28.52
C ALA A 202 -11.65 -5.02 -29.70
N THR A 203 -10.57 -4.28 -29.45
CA THR A 203 -9.60 -3.87 -30.49
C THR A 203 -8.84 -5.07 -31.07
N THR A 204 -8.46 -6.05 -30.25
CA THR A 204 -7.78 -7.27 -30.72
C THR A 204 -8.70 -8.12 -31.59
N VAL A 205 -9.97 -8.27 -31.22
CA VAL A 205 -10.97 -8.99 -32.03
C VAL A 205 -11.21 -8.28 -33.36
N ALA A 206 -11.36 -6.96 -33.35
CA ALA A 206 -11.53 -6.18 -34.59
C ALA A 206 -10.37 -6.36 -35.57
N ARG A 207 -9.12 -6.29 -35.09
CA ARG A 207 -7.93 -6.51 -35.94
C ARG A 207 -7.82 -7.95 -36.46
N ALA A 208 -8.22 -8.93 -35.66
CA ALA A 208 -8.24 -10.33 -36.09
C ALA A 208 -9.27 -10.52 -37.23
N CYS A 209 -10.45 -9.91 -37.12
CA CYS A 209 -11.45 -9.93 -38.18
C CYS A 209 -11.00 -9.21 -39.46
N GLU A 210 -10.34 -8.06 -39.35
CA GLU A 210 -9.76 -7.35 -40.51
C GLU A 210 -8.67 -8.19 -41.21
N THR A 211 -7.81 -8.84 -40.43
CA THR A 211 -6.77 -9.74 -40.96
C THR A 211 -7.37 -10.94 -41.68
N LEU A 212 -8.41 -11.56 -41.11
CA LEU A 212 -9.10 -12.69 -41.75
C LEU A 212 -9.78 -12.28 -43.06
N ASN A 213 -10.43 -11.12 -43.08
CA ASN A 213 -11.11 -10.60 -44.28
C ASN A 213 -10.12 -10.28 -45.41
N SER A 214 -8.97 -9.66 -45.09
CA SER A 214 -7.93 -9.41 -46.09
C SER A 214 -7.32 -10.69 -46.66
N GLN A 215 -7.14 -11.73 -45.83
CA GLN A 215 -6.69 -13.05 -46.29
C GLN A 215 -7.71 -13.72 -47.22
N LEU A 216 -9.00 -13.67 -46.88
CA LEU A 216 -10.08 -14.19 -47.73
C LEU A 216 -10.12 -13.48 -49.09
N GLN A 217 -10.02 -12.15 -49.11
CA GLN A 217 -9.97 -11.37 -50.36
C GLN A 217 -8.75 -11.70 -51.22
N SER A 218 -7.60 -11.98 -50.60
CA SER A 218 -6.38 -12.40 -51.33
C SER A 218 -6.47 -13.83 -51.88
N ALA A 219 -7.27 -14.70 -51.27
CA ALA A 219 -7.48 -16.08 -51.70
C ALA A 219 -8.50 -16.19 -52.85
N GLU A 220 -9.43 -15.25 -52.97
CA GLU A 220 -10.39 -15.14 -54.07
C GLU A 220 -9.83 -14.42 -55.30
N ALA A 221 -8.62 -13.86 -55.21
CA ALA A 221 -7.97 -13.24 -56.35
C ALA A 221 -7.76 -14.30 -57.46
N PRO A 222 -8.30 -14.09 -58.68
CA PRO A 222 -8.17 -15.05 -59.75
C PRO A 222 -6.70 -15.26 -60.08
N LYS A 223 -6.25 -16.52 -60.08
CA LYS A 223 -4.87 -16.85 -60.45
C LYS A 223 -4.60 -16.25 -61.84
N PRO A 224 -3.46 -15.56 -62.02
CA PRO A 224 -3.12 -15.01 -63.33
C PRO A 224 -3.14 -16.14 -64.35
N SER A 225 -3.92 -15.93 -65.40
CA SER A 225 -4.02 -16.87 -66.52
C SER A 225 -2.62 -17.06 -67.10
N PRO A 226 -2.17 -18.31 -67.33
CA PRO A 226 -0.88 -18.57 -67.92
C PRO A 226 -0.99 -18.28 -69.42
N PHE A 227 -0.75 -17.04 -69.81
CA PHE A 227 -0.49 -16.64 -71.19
C PHE A 227 0.74 -15.73 -71.23
#